data_AF-A0A382X0B1-F1
#
_entry.id   AF-A0A382X0B1-F1
#
_cell.length_a   1.000
_cell.length_b   1.000
_cell.length_c   1.000
_cell.angle_alpha   90.00
_cell.angle_beta   90.00
_cell.angle_gamma   90.00
#
_symmetry.space_group_name_H-M   'P 1'
#
loop_
_entity.id
_entity.type
_entity.pdbx_description
1 polymer ?
#
loop_
_entity_poly.entity_id
_entity_poly.type
_entity_poly.pdbx_seq_one_letter_code
_entity_poly.pdbx_strand_id
1 'polypeptide(L)'
;MDTSIPGLFGQERALEALEMGLAVEAPGYNVFLCGIRGTERARTVVQLLDRLRLQCEVPSDHVFVHNFTDPLKPRPLALPDGDGALLADAMGRWVRALQR
;
A
#
# COMPACT_ATOMS: atom_id res chain seq x y z
N MET A 1 15.09 18.91 -20.37
CA MET A 1 14.64 19.20 -18.99
C MET A 1 15.29 18.15 -18.11
N ASP A 2 16.02 18.61 -17.09
CA ASP A 2 16.99 17.82 -16.32
C ASP A 2 16.34 16.57 -15.68
N THR A 3 16.75 15.39 -16.12
CA THR A 3 16.19 14.08 -15.71
C THR A 3 16.81 13.53 -14.43
N SER A 4 17.52 14.37 -13.69
CA SER A 4 18.28 14.02 -12.50
C SER A 4 17.47 14.16 -11.23
N ILE A 5 16.97 13.03 -10.72
CA ILE A 5 16.52 12.94 -9.33
C ILE A 5 17.80 12.88 -8.47
N PRO A 6 17.99 13.80 -7.50
CA PRO A 6 19.12 13.71 -6.58
C PRO A 6 19.12 12.34 -5.90
N GLY A 7 20.18 11.55 -6.13
CA GLY A 7 20.36 10.22 -5.52
C GLY A 7 20.28 9.01 -6.46
N LEU A 8 19.88 9.17 -7.74
CA LEU A 8 19.76 8.02 -8.66
C LEU A 8 20.89 7.87 -9.70
N PHE A 9 21.81 8.83 -9.79
CA PHE A 9 22.98 8.68 -10.66
C PHE A 9 23.83 7.47 -10.24
N GLY A 10 24.09 6.56 -11.18
CA GLY A 10 24.86 5.34 -10.93
C GLY A 10 24.08 4.17 -10.33
N GLN A 11 22.74 4.25 -10.25
CA GLN A 11 21.87 3.17 -9.74
C GLN A 11 21.11 2.40 -10.84
N GLU A 12 21.59 2.43 -12.08
CA GLU A 12 20.95 1.77 -13.24
C GLU A 12 20.72 0.26 -13.00
N ARG A 13 21.70 -0.44 -12.44
CA ARG A 13 21.56 -1.87 -12.09
C ARG A 13 20.49 -2.13 -11.02
N ALA A 14 20.26 -1.19 -10.11
CA ALA A 14 19.22 -1.34 -9.09
C ALA A 14 17.82 -1.17 -9.70
N LEU A 15 17.69 -0.30 -10.72
CA LEU A 15 16.45 -0.15 -11.49
C LEU A 15 16.14 -1.44 -12.27
N GLU A 16 17.10 -1.98 -13.01
CA GLU A 16 16.94 -3.23 -13.75
C GLU A 16 16.57 -4.41 -12.83
N ALA A 17 17.22 -4.51 -11.66
CA ALA A 17 16.90 -5.54 -10.68
C ALA A 17 15.49 -5.39 -10.10
N LEU A 18 15.02 -4.16 -9.92
CA LEU A 18 13.67 -3.88 -9.44
C LEU A 18 12.62 -4.18 -10.51
N GLU A 19 12.86 -3.81 -11.77
CA GLU A 19 12.01 -4.18 -12.90
C GLU A 19 11.85 -5.69 -13.03
N MET A 20 12.97 -6.41 -13.01
CA MET A 20 12.95 -7.87 -13.05
C MET A 20 12.24 -8.48 -11.84
N GLY A 21 12.51 -7.97 -10.64
CA GLY A 21 11.92 -8.48 -9.40
C GLY A 21 10.41 -8.24 -9.33
N LEU A 22 9.93 -7.11 -9.83
CA LEU A 22 8.50 -6.76 -9.84
C LEU A 22 7.74 -7.39 -11.00
N ALA A 23 8.42 -7.84 -12.06
CA ALA A 23 7.78 -8.60 -13.15
C ALA A 23 7.33 -10.01 -12.71
N VAL A 24 7.76 -10.49 -11.54
CA VAL A 24 7.39 -11.80 -11.01
C VAL A 24 6.13 -11.70 -10.16
N GLU A 25 4.97 -11.92 -10.78
CA GLU A 25 3.67 -11.99 -10.09
C GLU A 25 3.40 -13.39 -9.54
N ALA A 26 4.09 -13.77 -8.46
CA ALA A 26 3.89 -15.05 -7.80
C ALA A 26 3.86 -14.92 -6.26
N PRO A 27 2.97 -15.65 -5.57
CA PRO A 27 2.94 -15.65 -4.10
C PRO A 27 4.30 -16.03 -3.49
N GLY A 28 4.70 -15.31 -2.45
CA GLY A 28 5.96 -15.57 -1.73
C GLY A 28 7.21 -14.92 -2.33
N TYR A 29 7.11 -14.27 -3.48
CA TYR A 29 8.19 -13.49 -4.07
C TYR A 29 8.16 -12.07 -3.53
N ASN A 30 9.25 -11.67 -2.87
CA ASN A 30 9.41 -10.34 -2.30
C ASN A 30 10.76 -9.76 -2.75
N VAL A 31 10.80 -8.47 -3.04
CA VAL A 31 12.05 -7.76 -3.38
C VAL A 31 12.61 -7.09 -2.12
N PHE A 32 13.88 -7.31 -1.83
CA PHE A 32 14.59 -6.67 -0.72
C PHE A 32 15.71 -5.76 -1.25
N LEU A 33 15.77 -4.51 -0.78
CA LEU A 33 16.80 -3.55 -1.16
C LEU A 33 17.83 -3.35 -0.03
N CYS A 34 19.10 -3.49 -0.38
CA CYS A 34 20.25 -3.22 0.49
C CYS A 34 21.14 -2.10 -0.09
N GLY A 35 21.78 -1.30 0.77
CA GLY A 35 22.58 -0.15 0.35
C GLY A 35 22.91 0.84 1.48
N ILE A 36 23.59 1.94 1.14
CA ILE A 36 24.13 2.93 2.07
C ILE A 36 23.02 3.49 2.98
N ARG A 37 23.30 3.60 4.28
CA ARG A 37 22.33 3.95 5.32
C ARG A 37 21.98 5.45 5.28
N GLY A 38 20.68 5.76 5.32
CA GLY A 38 20.16 7.13 5.46
C GLY A 38 18.65 7.21 5.22
N THR A 39 17.99 8.24 5.77
CA THR A 39 16.56 8.56 5.55
C THR A 39 16.22 8.80 4.08
N GLU A 40 17.21 9.14 3.27
CA GLU A 40 17.12 9.31 1.82
C GLU A 40 16.71 8.01 1.10
N ARG A 41 17.01 6.82 1.66
CA ARG A 41 16.74 5.53 1.00
C ARG A 41 15.26 5.30 0.73
N ALA A 42 14.40 5.53 1.73
CA ALA A 42 12.96 5.33 1.57
C ALA A 42 12.39 6.25 0.49
N ARG A 43 12.86 7.51 0.46
CA ARG A 43 12.47 8.48 -0.55
C ARG A 43 12.92 8.07 -1.96
N THR A 44 14.17 7.61 -2.11
CA THR A 44 14.69 7.11 -3.39
C THR A 44 13.90 5.90 -3.90
N VAL A 45 13.50 4.98 -3.00
CA VAL A 45 12.69 3.82 -3.38
C VAL A 45 11.32 4.24 -3.91
N VAL A 46 10.62 5.16 -3.23
CA VAL A 46 9.34 5.69 -3.72
C VAL A 46 9.50 6.31 -5.11
N GLN A 47 10.52 7.15 -5.30
CA GLN A 47 10.81 7.79 -6.59
C GLN A 47 11.15 6.78 -7.70
N LEU A 48 11.82 5.68 -7.34
CA LEU A 48 12.15 4.59 -8.26
C LEU A 48 10.88 3.84 -8.70
N LEU A 49 10.01 3.50 -7.73
CA LEU A 49 8.72 2.87 -8.00
C LEU A 49 7.80 3.76 -8.84
N ASP A 50 7.77 5.07 -8.59
CA ASP A 50 7.02 6.04 -9.39
C ASP A 50 7.47 6.04 -10.86
N ARG A 51 8.76 5.83 -11.12
CA ARG A 51 9.31 5.72 -12.49
C ARG A 51 8.85 4.47 -13.21
N LEU A 52 8.67 3.37 -12.49
CA LEU A 52 8.23 2.09 -13.06
C LEU A 52 6.77 2.11 -13.50
N ARG A 53 5.97 3.08 -13.04
CA ARG A 53 4.55 3.25 -13.42
C ARG A 53 3.77 1.93 -13.40
N LEU A 54 3.99 1.16 -12.33
CA LEU A 54 3.38 -0.16 -12.16
C LEU A 54 1.85 -0.04 -12.27
N GLN A 55 1.27 -0.82 -13.16
CA GLN A 55 -0.18 -0.95 -13.27
C GLN A 55 -0.62 -1.96 -12.21
N CYS A 56 -1.15 -1.48 -11.10
CA CYS A 56 -1.69 -2.34 -10.04
C CYS A 56 -3.20 -2.17 -9.98
N GLU A 57 -3.90 -3.26 -9.67
CA GLU A 57 -5.32 -3.16 -9.31
C GLU A 57 -5.47 -2.27 -8.08
N VAL A 58 -6.55 -1.48 -8.07
CA VAL A 58 -6.88 -0.65 -6.91
C VAL A 58 -7.18 -1.59 -5.74
N PRO A 59 -6.46 -1.46 -4.60
CA PRO A 59 -6.65 -2.37 -3.48
C PRO A 59 -8.05 -2.23 -2.89
N SER A 60 -8.59 -3.35 -2.40
CA SER A 60 -9.82 -3.34 -1.61
C SER A 60 -9.60 -2.68 -0.25
N ASP A 61 -10.65 -2.04 0.28
CA ASP A 61 -10.70 -1.54 1.65
C ASP A 61 -10.85 -2.72 2.61
N HIS A 62 -9.80 -3.01 3.37
CA HIS A 62 -9.84 -4.02 4.43
C HIS A 62 -10.16 -3.37 5.77
N VAL A 63 -11.37 -3.63 6.28
CA VAL A 63 -11.86 -3.07 7.54
C VAL A 63 -12.14 -4.18 8.57
N PHE A 64 -12.09 -3.82 9.84
CA PHE A 64 -12.51 -4.71 10.93
C PHE A 64 -13.89 -4.29 11.45
N VAL A 65 -14.83 -5.22 11.45
CA VAL A 65 -16.14 -5.02 12.05
C VAL A 65 -16.25 -5.75 13.39
N HIS A 66 -17.05 -5.19 14.29
CA HIS A 66 -17.27 -5.79 15.60
C HIS A 66 -17.88 -7.20 15.46
N ASN A 67 -17.36 -8.14 16.24
CA ASN A 67 -17.85 -9.51 16.28
C ASN A 67 -18.71 -9.71 17.53
N PHE A 68 -20.03 -9.74 17.34
CA PHE A 68 -20.98 -9.90 18.45
C PHE A 68 -20.88 -11.24 19.19
N THR A 69 -20.30 -12.27 18.56
CA THR A 69 -20.11 -13.59 19.19
C THR A 69 -18.84 -13.63 20.04
N ASP A 70 -17.76 -12.98 19.60
CA ASP A 70 -16.47 -12.94 20.28
C ASP A 70 -15.86 -11.53 20.13
N PRO A 71 -16.15 -10.60 21.07
CA PRO A 71 -15.72 -9.20 20.99
C PRO A 71 -14.20 -9.00 20.89
N LEU A 72 -13.40 -9.98 21.36
CA LEU A 72 -11.93 -9.92 21.29
C LEU A 72 -11.39 -10.35 19.92
N LYS A 73 -12.26 -10.82 19.02
CA LYS A 73 -11.89 -11.23 17.66
C LYS A 73 -12.72 -10.48 16.62
N PRO A 74 -12.37 -9.22 16.30
CA PRO A 74 -13.00 -8.48 15.21
C PRO A 74 -12.97 -9.28 13.90
N ARG A 75 -14.03 -9.16 13.09
CA ARG A 75 -14.12 -9.86 11.81
C ARG A 75 -13.54 -9.00 10.69
N PRO A 76 -12.60 -9.52 9.88
CA PRO A 76 -12.16 -8.80 8.69
C PRO A 76 -13.27 -8.79 7.64
N LEU A 77 -13.41 -7.67 6.95
CA LEU A 77 -14.29 -7.48 5.81
C LEU A 77 -13.49 -6.77 4.70
N ALA A 78 -13.56 -7.30 3.49
CA ALA A 78 -13.02 -6.65 2.29
C ALA A 78 -14.15 -5.93 1.57
N LEU A 79 -13.94 -4.66 1.25
CA LEU A 79 -14.88 -3.78 0.56
C LEU A 79 -14.21 -3.22 -0.70
N PRO A 80 -14.99 -2.79 -1.71
CA PRO A 80 -14.47 -2.00 -2.81
C PRO A 80 -13.70 -0.75 -2.32
N ASP A 81 -12.79 -0.24 -3.15
CA ASP A 81 -12.04 0.98 -2.86
C ASP A 81 -12.98 2.14 -2.45
N GLY A 82 -12.67 2.76 -1.30
CA GLY A 82 -13.43 3.89 -0.75
C GLY A 82 -14.69 3.54 0.05
N ASP A 83 -15.21 2.31 -0.05
CA ASP A 83 -16.43 1.91 0.65
C ASP A 83 -16.22 1.74 2.17
N GLY A 84 -14.99 1.54 2.63
CA GLY A 84 -14.66 1.43 4.05
C GLY A 84 -14.99 2.72 4.82
N ALA A 85 -14.66 3.87 4.24
CA ALA A 85 -15.01 5.18 4.81
C ALA A 85 -16.53 5.40 4.82
N LEU A 86 -17.21 5.03 3.72
CA LEU A 86 -18.67 5.13 3.61
C LEU A 86 -19.38 4.28 4.66
N LEU A 87 -18.89 3.06 4.91
CA LEU A 87 -19.43 2.17 5.94
C LEU A 87 -19.25 2.76 7.35
N ALA A 88 -18.07 3.29 7.65
CA ALA A 88 -17.78 3.90 8.95
C ALA A 88 -18.73 5.08 9.23
N ASP A 89 -18.93 5.95 8.24
CA ASP A 89 -19.84 7.08 8.35
C ASP A 89 -21.30 6.64 8.52
N ALA A 90 -21.74 5.64 7.75
CA ALA A 90 -23.08 5.08 7.85
C ALA A 90 -23.35 4.46 9.23
N MET A 91 -22.39 3.70 9.76
CA MET A 91 -22.47 3.10 11.09
C MET A 91 -22.55 4.19 12.18
N GLY A 92 -21.72 5.22 12.07
CA GLY A 92 -21.75 6.36 13.00
C GLY A 92 -23.10 7.08 13.00
N ARG A 93 -23.74 7.26 11.82
CA ARG A 93 -25.10 7.81 11.74
C ARG A 93 -26.14 6.88 12.37
N TRP A 94 -26.04 5.58 12.10
CA TRP A 94 -26.96 4.58 12.63
C TRP A 94 -26.93 4.49 14.16
N VAL A 95 -25.73 4.43 14.76
CA VAL A 95 -25.58 4.42 16.23
C VAL A 95 -26.19 5.66 16.87
N ARG A 96 -25.95 6.85 16.30
CA ARG A 96 -26.56 8.11 16.79
C ARG A 96 -28.08 8.11 16.67
N ALA A 97 -28.64 7.45 15.65
CA ALA A 97 -30.09 7.37 15.47
C ALA A 97 -30.75 6.46 16.52
N LEU A 98 -30.06 5.39 16.94
CA LEU A 98 -30.55 4.44 17.95
C LEU A 98 -30.45 4.96 19.40
N GLN A 99 -29.71 6.04 19.63
CA GLN A 99 -29.55 6.68 20.94
C GLN A 99 -30.62 7.75 21.22
N ARG A 100 -31.60 7.93 20.32
CA ARG A 100 -32.76 8.80 20.50
C ARG A 100 -34.00 7.97 20.81
#